data_AF-A0AAU7SZ69-F1
#
_entry.id   AF-A0AAU7SZ69-F1
#
_cell.length_a   1.000
_cell.length_b   1.000
_cell.length_c   1.000
_cell.angle_alpha   90.00
_cell.angle_beta   90.00
_cell.angle_gamma   90.00
#
_symmetry.space_group_name_H-M   'P 1'
#
loop_
_entity.id
_entity.type
_entity.pdbx_description
1 polymer ?
#
loop_
_entity_poly.entity_id
_entity_poly.type
_entity_poly.pdbx_seq_one_letter_code
_entity_poly.pdbx_strand_id
1 'polypeptide(L)' 'MHNSSMNIEKFAIGQKVKMASMENLVFTVISENTDGTYSVETQLDQQNVLSYGNISKEMLRNVTP' A
#
# COMPACT_ATOMS: atom_id res chain seq x y z
N MET A 1 -21.86 23.73 10.19
CA MET A 1 -21.36 23.24 8.89
C MET A 1 -20.80 21.84 9.14
N HIS A 2 -21.49 20.80 8.67
CA HIS A 2 -20.98 19.43 8.76
C HIS A 2 -19.88 19.28 7.70
N ASN A 3 -18.63 19.55 8.07
CA ASN A 3 -17.50 19.01 7.32
C ASN A 3 -17.40 17.55 7.69
N SER A 4 -18.21 16.71 7.04
CA SER A 4 -17.97 15.28 6.96
C SER A 4 -16.63 15.12 6.26
N SER A 5 -15.56 15.08 7.05
CA SER A 5 -14.24 14.69 6.61
C SER A 5 -14.39 13.29 6.03
N MET A 6 -14.54 13.23 4.71
CA MET A 6 -14.34 12.03 3.92
C MET A 6 -12.93 11.57 4.29
N ASN A 7 -12.83 10.67 5.26
CA ASN A 7 -11.61 9.92 5.51
C ASN A 7 -11.46 9.04 4.29
N ILE A 8 -10.90 9.60 3.23
CA ILE A 8 -10.34 8.80 2.15
C ILE A 8 -9.24 8.03 2.87
N GLU A 9 -9.53 6.78 3.21
CA GLU A 9 -8.57 5.89 3.85
C GLU A 9 -7.39 5.74 2.89
N LYS A 10 -6.40 6.60 3.09
CA LYS A 10 -5.12 6.57 2.41
C LYS A 10 -4.21 5.67 3.21
N PHE A 11 -3.38 4.91 2.50
CA PHE A 11 -2.32 4.16 3.15
C PHE A 11 -1.22 5.12 3.60
N ALA A 12 -0.81 5.00 4.85
CA ALA A 12 0.32 5.78 5.35
C ALA A 12 1.64 5.20 4.82
N ILE A 13 2.65 6.04 4.63
CA ILE A 13 4.01 5.56 4.35
C ILE A 13 4.52 4.78 5.57
N GLY A 14 5.12 3.61 5.33
CA GLY A 14 5.48 2.63 6.34
C GLY A 14 4.35 1.67 6.73
N GLN A 15 3.13 1.88 6.21
CA GLN A 15 2.02 0.97 6.49
C GLN A 15 2.23 -0.35 5.75
N LYS A 16 1.99 -1.45 6.48
CA LYS A 16 1.93 -2.78 5.87
C LYS A 16 0.61 -2.96 5.16
N VAL A 17 0.66 -3.50 3.95
CA VAL A 17 -0.47 -3.76 3.07
C VAL A 17 -0.27 -5.10 2.36
N LYS A 18 -1.34 -5.70 1.89
CA LYS A 18 -1.28 -6.87 0.99
C LYS A 18 -1.81 -6.48 -0.37
N MET A 19 -1.25 -7.08 -1.42
CA MET A 19 -1.86 -6.96 -2.74
C MET A 19 -2.98 -7.99 -2.88
N ALA A 20 -4.12 -7.61 -3.46
CA ALA A 20 -5.24 -8.50 -3.72
C ALA A 20 -4.84 -9.71 -4.60
N SER A 21 -3.87 -9.51 -5.50
CA SER A 21 -3.33 -10.57 -6.35
C SER A 21 -2.28 -11.45 -5.65
N MET A 22 -1.75 -11.03 -4.49
CA MET A 22 -0.67 -11.72 -3.77
C MET A 22 -0.89 -11.64 -2.25
N GLU A 23 -1.89 -12.38 -1.77
CA GLU A 23 -2.27 -12.37 -0.35
C GLU A 23 -1.23 -13.01 0.58
N ASN A 24 -0.32 -13.81 0.01
CA ASN A 24 0.77 -14.49 0.71
C ASN A 24 1.94 -13.56 1.05
N LEU A 25 1.99 -12.36 0.45
CA LEU A 25 3.08 -11.41 0.65
C LEU A 25 2.57 -10.12 1.27
N VAL A 26 3.29 -9.64 2.26
CA VAL A 26 3.02 -8.34 2.90
C VAL A 26 4.02 -7.34 2.38
N PHE A 27 3.50 -6.27 1.79
CA PHE A 27 4.26 -5.14 1.29
C PHE A 27 4.19 -3.98 2.27
N THR A 28 5.14 -3.08 2.18
CA THR A 28 5.20 -1.83 2.94
C THR A 28 5.06 -0.68 1.97
N VAL A 29 4.17 0.26 2.25
CA VAL A 29 4.02 1.46 1.43
C VAL A 29 5.24 2.36 1.64
N ILE A 30 5.89 2.75 0.55
CA ILE A 30 7.12 3.55 0.59
C ILE A 30 6.90 4.95 0.06
N SER A 31 5.95 5.13 -0.86
CA SER A 31 5.54 6.45 -1.34
C SER A 31 4.12 6.42 -1.92
N GLU A 32 3.49 7.59 -1.96
CA GLU A 32 2.27 7.84 -2.74
C GLU A 32 2.67 8.68 -3.95
N ASN A 33 2.28 8.25 -5.14
CA ASN A 33 2.50 8.99 -6.37
C ASN A 33 1.46 10.11 -6.50
N THR A 34 1.80 11.16 -7.25
CA THR A 34 0.90 12.30 -7.49
C THR A 34 -0.40 11.94 -8.22
N ASP A 35 -0.41 10.79 -8.90
CA ASP A 35 -1.57 10.22 -9.60
C ASP A 35 -2.55 9.49 -8.65
N GLY A 36 -2.16 9.28 -7.38
CA GLY A 36 -2.96 8.55 -6.38
C GLY A 36 -2.72 7.04 -6.34
N THR A 37 -1.74 6.55 -7.09
CA THR A 37 -1.17 5.20 -6.93
C THR A 37 -0.13 5.18 -5.82
N TYR A 38 0.19 4.01 -5.30
CA TYR A 38 1.18 3.79 -4.26
C TYR A 38 2.36 3.00 -4.79
N SER A 39 3.53 3.33 -4.25
CA SER A 39 4.70 2.50 -4.36
C SER A 39 4.82 1.65 -3.10
N VAL A 40 5.03 0.35 -3.27
CA VAL A 40 5.15 -0.60 -2.19
C VAL A 40 6.36 -1.50 -2.40
N GLU A 41 7.00 -1.93 -1.33
CA GLU A 41 8.10 -2.88 -1.37
C GLU A 41 7.92 -4.03 -0.39
N THR A 42 8.47 -5.19 -0.71
CA THR A 42 8.59 -6.31 0.23
C THR A 42 9.93 -6.99 0.08
N GLN A 43 10.51 -7.37 1.21
CA GLN A 43 11.74 -8.15 1.23
C GLN A 43 11.37 -9.64 1.19
N LEU A 44 11.74 -10.33 0.12
CA LEU A 44 11.55 -11.77 -0.02
C LEU A 44 12.68 -12.57 0.63
N ASP A 45 13.91 -12.07 0.52
CA ASP A 45 15.12 -12.70 1.02
C ASP A 45 16.21 -11.63 1.30
N GLN A 46 17.36 -12.02 1.85
CA GLN A 46 18.48 -11.12 2.14
C GLN A 46 18.94 -10.29 0.93
N GLN A 47 18.74 -10.80 -0.29
CA GLN A 47 19.17 -10.11 -1.53
C GLN A 47 18.02 -9.74 -2.47
N ASN A 48 16.79 -10.19 -2.19
CA ASN A 48 15.66 -10.01 -3.10
C ASN A 48 14.61 -9.09 -2.48
N VAL A 49 14.46 -7.91 -3.08
CA VAL A 49 13.39 -6.96 -2.76
C VAL A 49 12.49 -6.85 -3.98
N LEU A 50 11.19 -7.04 -3.78
CA LEU A 50 10.17 -6.76 -4.79
C LEU A 50 9.60 -5.38 -4.52
N SER A 51 9.77 -4.48 -5.48
CA SER A 51 9.24 -3.11 -5.41
C SER A 51 8.31 -2.85 -6.58
N TYR A 52 7.12 -2.32 -6.28
CA TYR A 52 6.12 -1.94 -7.27
C TYR A 52 5.80 -0.47 -7.11
N GLY A 53 5.91 0.32 -8.18
CA GLY A 53 5.74 1.78 -8.11
C GLY A 53 4.38 2.31 -8.53
N ASN A 54 3.49 1.47 -9.05
CA ASN A 54 2.24 1.91 -9.69
C ASN A 54 1.07 1.02 -9.25
N ILE A 55 0.81 0.95 -7.94
CA ILE A 55 -0.26 0.12 -7.40
C ILE A 55 -1.42 0.99 -6.95
N SER A 56 -2.59 0.78 -7.56
CA SER A 56 -3.81 1.47 -7.16
C SER A 56 -4.25 1.05 -5.76
N LYS A 57 -4.85 1.98 -5.00
CA LYS A 57 -5.38 1.70 -3.66
C LYS A 57 -6.33 0.49 -3.61
N GLU A 58 -7.10 0.28 -4.67
CA GLU A 58 -8.09 -0.80 -4.78
C GLU A 58 -7.44 -2.20 -4.83
N MET A 59 -6.18 -2.25 -5.27
CA MET A 59 -5.38 -3.46 -5.28
C MET A 59 -4.70 -3.71 -3.93
N LEU A 60 -4.71 -2.74 -3.03
CA LEU A 60 -4.12 -2.84 -1.70
C LEU A 60 -5.21 -3.19 -0.68
N ARG A 61 -4.88 -4.09 0.24
CA ARG A 61 -5.71 -4.45 1.38
C ARG A 61 -4.96 -4.19 2.67
N ASN A 62 -5.66 -3.66 3.67
CA ASN A 62 -5.12 -3.51 5.00
C ASN A 62 -4.81 -4.89 5.59
N VAL A 63 -3.69 -5.01 6.31
CA VAL A 63 -3.33 -6.22 7.07
C VAL A 63 -3.85 -6.20 8.50
N THR A 64 -4.72 -5.25 8.83
CA THR A 64 -5.35 -5.18 10.14
C THR A 64 -6.23 -6.41 10.36
N PRO A 65 -6.16 -7.06 11.53
CA PRO A 65 -7.04 -8.15 11.91
C PRO A 65 -8.50 -7.71 12.05
#